data_AF-A0A3S2PED6-F1
#
_entry.id   AF-A0A3S2PED6-F1
#
_cell.length_a   1.000
_cell.length_b   1.000
_cell.length_c   1.000
_cell.angle_alpha   90.00
_cell.angle_beta   90.00
_cell.angle_gamma   90.00
#
_symmetry.space_group_name_H-M   'P 1'
#
loop_
_entity.id
_entity.type
_entity.pdbx_description
1 polymer ?
#
loop_
_entity_poly.entity_id
_entity_poly.type
_entity_poly.pdbx_seq_one_letter_code
_entity_poly.pdbx_strand_id
1 'polypeptide(L)'
;MALCTCRSSRTLWSVSMSVKAVALYTFLSENKEEINIQENEELTIFDENSLDGWYLGENSRGERGLFPKTYVEIVRTRSNSNVTDCSISPEGSLGNDSPYFPSTPNTSGQINDEDYYDDWDDWDDGSTVVDDDHTRSPGANGYAHQTPMSNNPNVHYRAKSVSGLDSMSSSRKGSMVGRNLNRFSSFVRSGVEAFVLGDVPMMAKIAESYTIEMGPLGPKWKENPNPFICSIEDPTKQTKFKGIKTYISYRVTPSHTGRPVYRRYKHFDWLYNRLLHKFTVISVPHLPEKQATGRFEEDFIEKRKRRLILWMNHMTSHPVLSQYEGFEHFLMCADDKQWKLGKRRAEKDEMVGAHFMLTLQIPNEHQDLQDVEERVDNFKTFAKKMDDSVMQLTNVASELVRKHLGGFRKEFQRLGNAFQSISQAFMLDPPHRSDGLNNAISHTGRTYENIGEMFAEQPKNDLFQMLDKLSLYQGLLANFPDIIHLQKGAFAKVKESQRMSDEGKMDQGEADGIRKRCRTVGFALQAEMSHFHERREVDFKDMMQAYLREQIAFYQRVVQQLERTLRTYDSL
;
A
#
# COMPACT_ATOMS: atom_id res chain seq x y z
N MET A 1 -53.47 9.13 42.62
CA MET A 1 -52.85 8.50 43.81
C MET A 1 -51.38 8.24 43.52
N ALA A 2 -50.51 8.29 44.54
CA ALA A 2 -49.12 7.77 44.64
C ALA A 2 -48.15 7.94 43.43
N LEU A 3 -46.94 8.51 43.56
CA LEU A 3 -45.78 8.10 44.40
C LEU A 3 -45.26 6.69 44.03
N CYS A 4 -43.95 6.41 43.92
CA CYS A 4 -42.77 7.22 44.27
C CYS A 4 -41.53 6.91 43.38
N THR A 5 -40.36 7.46 43.74
CA THR A 5 -39.09 7.44 42.99
C THR A 5 -38.01 6.52 43.60
N CYS A 6 -36.84 6.45 42.94
CA CYS A 6 -35.55 5.79 43.28
C CYS A 6 -35.45 4.26 43.01
N ARG A 7 -34.38 3.65 42.44
CA ARG A 7 -32.93 3.97 42.19
C ARG A 7 -31.95 3.43 43.26
N SER A 8 -31.27 2.28 43.01
CA SER A 8 -29.84 2.01 43.36
C SER A 8 -29.28 0.62 42.94
N SER A 9 -28.29 0.60 42.04
CA SER A 9 -26.96 -0.10 42.07
C SER A 9 -26.70 -1.61 42.37
N ARG A 10 -25.75 -2.19 41.57
CA ARG A 10 -24.82 -3.36 41.79
C ARG A 10 -25.42 -4.78 41.71
N THR A 11 -24.75 -5.88 41.28
CA THR A 11 -23.37 -6.25 40.78
C THR A 11 -23.51 -7.59 39.98
N LEU A 12 -22.95 -7.91 38.79
CA LEU A 12 -21.57 -7.98 38.20
C LEU A 12 -21.03 -9.46 38.11
N TRP A 13 -20.35 -9.83 37.00
CA TRP A 13 -19.72 -11.14 36.60
C TRP A 13 -20.65 -12.21 35.94
N SER A 14 -20.22 -13.19 35.09
CA SER A 14 -19.07 -13.37 34.14
C SER A 14 -19.24 -14.66 33.27
N VAL A 15 -18.32 -14.94 32.31
CA VAL A 15 -18.10 -16.20 31.50
C VAL A 15 -19.17 -16.53 30.42
N SER A 16 -18.91 -17.05 29.20
CA SER A 16 -17.67 -17.53 28.50
C SER A 16 -17.58 -16.99 27.05
N MET A 17 -16.41 -17.11 26.40
CA MET A 17 -16.22 -16.95 24.95
C MET A 17 -15.94 -18.30 24.28
N SER A 18 -16.56 -18.57 23.12
CA SER A 18 -16.02 -19.51 22.14
C SER A 18 -15.26 -18.74 21.06
N VAL A 19 -14.22 -19.34 20.48
CA VAL A 19 -13.32 -18.65 19.55
C VAL A 19 -13.35 -19.36 18.19
N LYS A 20 -13.54 -18.60 17.11
CA LYS A 20 -13.59 -19.18 15.76
C LYS A 20 -12.20 -19.45 15.22
N ALA A 21 -12.05 -20.48 14.39
CA ALA A 21 -10.84 -20.78 13.64
C ALA A 21 -11.17 -21.15 12.20
N VAL A 22 -10.17 -21.08 11.32
CA VAL A 22 -10.26 -21.56 9.93
C VAL A 22 -9.12 -22.53 9.69
N ALA A 23 -9.43 -23.69 9.12
CA ALA A 23 -8.41 -24.67 8.75
C ALA A 23 -7.49 -24.13 7.64
N LEU A 24 -6.18 -24.08 7.90
CA LEU A 24 -5.14 -23.67 6.94
C LEU A 24 -4.73 -24.81 6.00
N TYR A 25 -4.98 -26.07 6.39
CA TYR A 25 -4.65 -27.27 5.62
C TYR A 25 -5.71 -28.36 5.88
N THR A 26 -5.86 -29.28 4.94
CA THR A 26 -6.72 -30.46 5.14
C THR A 26 -6.04 -31.47 6.07
N PHE A 27 -6.76 -31.92 7.10
CA PHE A 27 -6.35 -32.97 8.03
C PHE A 27 -7.41 -34.08 8.04
N LEU A 28 -6.94 -35.33 8.00
CA LEU A 28 -7.77 -36.53 8.08
C LEU A 28 -7.50 -37.20 9.43
N SER A 29 -8.56 -37.49 10.19
CA SER A 29 -8.49 -38.07 11.52
C SER A 29 -8.16 -39.57 11.47
N GLU A 30 -7.24 -40.02 12.33
CA GLU A 30 -6.87 -41.44 12.45
C GLU A 30 -7.63 -42.15 13.59
N ASN A 31 -8.13 -41.39 14.57
CA ASN A 31 -8.85 -41.90 15.74
C ASN A 31 -10.27 -41.35 15.87
N LYS A 32 -11.10 -41.98 16.72
CA LYS A 32 -12.53 -41.65 16.92
C LYS A 32 -12.82 -40.39 17.74
N GLU A 33 -11.79 -39.75 18.29
CA GLU A 33 -11.89 -38.54 19.14
C GLU A 33 -11.39 -37.28 18.40
N GLU A 34 -10.85 -37.47 17.20
CA GLU A 34 -10.42 -36.44 16.25
C GLU A 34 -11.51 -36.21 15.19
N ILE A 35 -11.52 -35.05 14.54
CA ILE A 35 -12.40 -34.78 13.39
C ILE A 35 -11.60 -34.40 12.13
N ASN A 36 -12.10 -34.87 10.98
CA ASN A 36 -11.62 -34.41 9.68
C ASN A 36 -11.92 -32.91 9.52
N ILE A 37 -10.92 -32.14 9.08
CA ILE A 37 -11.09 -30.73 8.72
C ILE A 37 -10.53 -30.50 7.32
N GLN A 38 -11.25 -29.78 6.48
CA GLN A 38 -10.81 -29.44 5.12
C GLN A 38 -10.20 -28.04 5.06
N GLU A 39 -9.29 -27.80 4.12
CA GLU A 39 -8.66 -26.49 3.95
C GLU A 39 -9.71 -25.38 3.65
N ASN A 40 -9.68 -24.30 4.44
CA ASN A 40 -10.69 -23.24 4.56
C ASN A 40 -12.03 -23.64 5.21
N GLU A 41 -12.12 -24.79 5.88
CA GLU A 41 -13.28 -25.13 6.71
C GLU A 41 -13.35 -24.22 7.95
N GLU A 42 -14.52 -23.63 8.21
CA GLU A 42 -14.75 -22.82 9.42
C GLU A 42 -15.02 -23.74 10.62
N LEU A 43 -14.31 -23.48 11.72
CA LEU A 43 -14.32 -24.26 12.95
C LEU A 43 -14.68 -23.35 14.14
N THR A 44 -15.34 -23.90 15.16
CA THR A 44 -15.57 -23.20 16.44
C THR A 44 -14.88 -23.93 17.58
N ILE A 45 -13.88 -23.30 18.19
CA ILE A 45 -13.14 -23.81 19.34
C ILE A 45 -13.91 -23.43 20.62
N PHE A 46 -14.10 -24.42 21.50
CA PHE A 46 -14.80 -24.23 22.78
C PHE A 46 -13.85 -24.16 23.98
N ASP A 47 -12.65 -24.72 23.85
CA ASP A 47 -11.57 -24.61 24.83
C ASP A 47 -10.23 -24.47 24.11
N GLU A 48 -9.50 -23.42 24.48
CA GLU A 48 -8.20 -23.06 23.93
C GLU A 48 -7.01 -23.63 24.72
N ASN A 49 -7.28 -24.12 25.94
CA ASN A 49 -6.31 -24.62 26.92
C ASN A 49 -6.41 -26.15 27.15
N SER A 50 -7.28 -26.85 26.42
CA SER A 50 -7.66 -28.25 26.68
C SER A 50 -6.49 -29.24 26.68
N LEU A 51 -5.63 -29.18 25.66
CA LEU A 51 -4.34 -29.87 25.59
C LEU A 51 -3.32 -29.02 24.83
N ASP A 52 -2.04 -29.33 24.95
CA ASP A 52 -1.02 -28.71 24.11
C ASP A 52 -1.03 -29.28 22.68
N GLY A 53 -0.65 -28.49 21.69
CA GLY A 53 -0.62 -28.88 20.27
C GLY A 53 -1.98 -29.11 19.58
N TRP A 54 -3.10 -29.27 20.31
CA TRP A 54 -4.45 -29.53 19.75
C TRP A 54 -5.57 -28.60 20.28
N TYR A 55 -6.58 -28.28 19.46
CA TYR A 55 -7.80 -27.58 19.90
C TYR A 55 -8.99 -28.54 19.94
N LEU A 56 -9.97 -28.25 20.82
CA LEU A 56 -11.26 -28.94 20.88
C LEU A 56 -12.36 -28.04 20.30
N GLY A 57 -13.06 -28.51 19.27
CA GLY A 57 -14.08 -27.71 18.60
C GLY A 57 -15.09 -28.48 17.76
N GLU A 58 -15.86 -27.73 16.96
CA GLU A 58 -16.85 -28.20 15.99
C GLU A 58 -16.46 -27.72 14.58
N ASN A 59 -16.61 -28.58 13.57
CA ASN A 59 -16.39 -28.21 12.17
C ASN A 59 -17.68 -27.76 11.45
N SER A 60 -17.57 -27.34 10.18
CA SER A 60 -18.71 -26.80 9.42
C SER A 60 -19.85 -27.80 9.17
N ARG A 61 -19.57 -29.10 9.37
CA ARG A 61 -20.55 -30.20 9.25
C ARG A 61 -21.25 -30.51 10.58
N GLY A 62 -20.88 -29.83 11.68
CA GLY A 62 -21.42 -30.06 13.02
C GLY A 62 -20.75 -31.23 13.77
N GLU A 63 -19.64 -31.77 13.26
CA GLU A 63 -18.89 -32.85 13.90
C GLU A 63 -17.97 -32.24 14.98
N ARG A 64 -17.91 -32.86 16.17
CA ARG A 64 -17.11 -32.37 17.31
C ARG A 64 -15.97 -33.31 17.67
N GLY A 65 -14.79 -32.75 17.93
CA GLY A 65 -13.60 -33.49 18.32
C GLY A 65 -12.33 -32.64 18.24
N LEU A 66 -11.18 -33.30 18.25
CA LEU A 66 -9.87 -32.66 18.25
C LEU A 66 -9.34 -32.40 16.83
N PHE A 67 -8.59 -31.30 16.68
CA PHE A 67 -7.81 -30.96 15.47
C PHE A 67 -6.51 -30.19 15.79
N PRO A 68 -5.46 -30.24 14.95
CA PRO A 68 -4.13 -29.72 15.31
C PRO A 68 -4.07 -28.18 15.32
N LYS A 69 -3.38 -27.58 16.32
CA LYS A 69 -3.23 -26.11 16.44
C LYS A 69 -2.47 -25.47 15.29
N THR A 70 -1.61 -26.22 14.61
CA THR A 70 -0.83 -25.75 13.45
C THR A 70 -1.55 -25.88 12.12
N TYR A 71 -2.65 -26.64 12.08
CA TYR A 71 -3.48 -26.85 10.89
C TYR A 71 -4.64 -25.85 10.81
N VAL A 72 -4.80 -24.97 11.80
CA VAL A 72 -5.89 -23.99 11.86
C VAL A 72 -5.36 -22.64 12.34
N GLU A 73 -5.75 -21.55 11.67
CA GLU A 73 -5.57 -20.21 12.17
C GLU A 73 -6.77 -19.88 13.06
N ILE A 74 -6.55 -19.70 14.37
CA ILE A 74 -7.62 -19.15 15.20
C ILE A 74 -7.82 -17.69 14.82
N VAL A 75 -9.07 -17.31 14.61
CA VAL A 75 -9.56 -15.93 14.56
C VAL A 75 -9.56 -15.34 15.99
N ARG A 76 -8.39 -15.37 16.63
CA ARG A 76 -8.10 -14.73 17.91
C ARG A 76 -7.87 -13.25 17.69
N THR A 77 -8.85 -12.43 18.10
CA THR A 77 -8.58 -11.05 18.50
C THR A 77 -7.52 -11.07 19.62
N ARG A 78 -6.36 -10.42 19.38
CA ARG A 78 -5.09 -10.71 20.08
C ARG A 78 -5.06 -10.44 21.59
N SER A 79 -4.26 -11.24 22.31
CA SER A 79 -3.37 -10.77 23.40
C SER A 79 -2.23 -11.76 23.75
N ASN A 80 -1.00 -11.39 23.38
CA ASN A 80 0.36 -11.62 23.92
C ASN A 80 0.89 -12.94 24.56
N SER A 81 2.13 -13.27 24.12
CA SER A 81 3.35 -13.67 24.88
C SER A 81 3.62 -15.09 25.47
N ASN A 82 4.74 -15.70 25.00
CA ASN A 82 5.89 -16.31 25.75
C ASN A 82 5.70 -17.61 26.62
N VAL A 83 6.67 -18.52 26.87
CA VAL A 83 8.03 -18.88 26.32
C VAL A 83 8.50 -20.26 26.90
N THR A 84 9.13 -21.15 26.08
CA THR A 84 9.92 -22.41 26.44
C THR A 84 9.21 -23.49 27.30
N ASP A 85 9.68 -24.75 27.47
CA ASP A 85 10.95 -25.50 27.21
C ASP A 85 10.59 -26.99 26.85
N CYS A 86 11.42 -27.99 26.49
CA CYS A 86 12.72 -28.42 27.05
C CYS A 86 13.45 -29.54 26.25
N SER A 87 14.79 -29.49 26.26
CA SER A 87 15.82 -30.57 26.29
C SER A 87 15.60 -32.01 25.75
N ILE A 88 16.49 -32.45 24.84
CA ILE A 88 17.26 -33.74 24.92
C ILE A 88 18.67 -33.54 24.30
N SER A 89 19.71 -34.11 24.91
CA SER A 89 21.09 -34.23 24.37
C SER A 89 21.71 -35.59 24.72
N PRO A 90 22.71 -36.08 23.95
CA PRO A 90 23.76 -36.92 24.53
C PRO A 90 25.21 -36.57 24.09
N GLU A 91 26.09 -36.52 25.11
CA GLU A 91 27.53 -36.87 25.21
C GLU A 91 28.53 -36.71 24.04
N GLY A 92 29.76 -36.21 24.33
CA GLY A 92 30.77 -35.96 23.27
C GLY A 92 32.25 -35.66 23.60
N SER A 93 32.78 -35.90 24.81
CA SER A 93 34.23 -35.96 25.15
C SER A 93 35.14 -34.69 25.18
N LEU A 94 35.94 -34.60 26.26
CA LEU A 94 37.32 -34.08 26.47
C LEU A 94 37.96 -33.04 25.51
N GLY A 95 38.71 -32.00 25.97
CA GLY A 95 39.06 -31.59 27.34
C GLY A 95 40.25 -30.60 27.45
N ASN A 96 40.66 -30.31 28.69
CA ASN A 96 41.91 -29.68 29.18
C ASN A 96 42.15 -28.13 29.21
N ASP A 97 42.73 -27.76 30.37
CA ASP A 97 43.70 -26.71 30.71
C ASP A 97 43.38 -25.19 30.76
N SER A 98 43.46 -24.69 32.00
CA SER A 98 43.67 -23.30 32.42
C SER A 98 44.79 -23.30 33.48
N PRO A 99 45.62 -22.24 33.57
CA PRO A 99 45.95 -21.75 34.91
C PRO A 99 46.13 -20.23 35.10
N TYR A 100 45.42 -19.70 36.11
CA TYR A 100 45.84 -18.70 37.14
C TYR A 100 46.35 -17.27 36.79
N PHE A 101 45.55 -16.26 37.22
CA PHE A 101 45.80 -15.21 38.27
C PHE A 101 47.25 -14.77 38.65
N PRO A 102 47.50 -13.51 39.18
CA PRO A 102 46.60 -12.74 40.07
C PRO A 102 46.57 -11.18 39.99
N SER A 103 45.75 -10.62 40.89
CA SER A 103 45.55 -9.23 41.38
C SER A 103 46.83 -8.44 41.80
N THR A 104 46.90 -7.13 42.16
CA THR A 104 45.99 -6.02 42.62
C THR A 104 46.84 -4.69 42.65
N PRO A 105 46.45 -3.48 43.19
CA PRO A 105 45.15 -2.90 43.59
C PRO A 105 44.88 -1.43 43.10
N ASN A 106 43.72 -0.89 43.49
CA ASN A 106 43.19 0.49 43.42
C ASN A 106 44.15 1.71 43.31
N THR A 107 43.70 2.72 42.55
CA THR A 107 43.47 4.10 43.06
C THR A 107 42.30 4.74 42.29
N SER A 108 41.51 5.59 42.94
CA SER A 108 40.21 6.11 42.46
C SER A 108 40.31 7.34 41.55
N GLY A 109 39.51 7.36 40.48
CA GLY A 109 39.15 8.56 39.72
C GLY A 109 37.74 8.40 39.12
N GLN A 110 36.83 9.35 39.38
CA GLN A 110 35.43 9.23 38.98
C GLN A 110 35.20 9.67 37.54
N ILE A 111 34.71 8.75 36.70
CA ILE A 111 33.89 9.05 35.51
C ILE A 111 32.73 8.04 35.53
N ASN A 112 31.50 8.50 35.30
CA ASN A 112 30.33 7.64 35.28
C ASN A 112 30.14 7.06 33.87
N ASP A 113 30.61 5.84 33.64
CA ASP A 113 30.27 5.03 32.45
C ASP A 113 28.99 4.21 32.71
N GLU A 114 27.82 4.86 32.65
CA GLU A 114 26.50 4.20 32.54
C GLU A 114 25.96 4.37 31.12
N ASP A 115 26.45 3.57 30.15
CA ASP A 115 26.02 3.68 28.74
C ASP A 115 26.18 2.34 27.97
N TYR A 116 25.79 1.20 28.57
CA TYR A 116 25.94 -0.13 27.94
C TYR A 116 24.81 -1.16 28.16
N TYR A 117 23.58 -0.74 28.47
CA TYR A 117 22.39 -1.62 28.47
C TYR A 117 21.15 -0.93 27.90
N ASP A 118 21.17 -0.59 26.60
CA ASP A 118 20.08 0.18 25.96
C ASP A 118 19.86 -0.19 24.46
N ASP A 119 19.90 -1.49 24.13
CA ASP A 119 19.53 -2.04 22.80
C ASP A 119 18.24 -2.90 22.86
N TRP A 120 17.44 -2.75 23.94
CA TRP A 120 16.19 -3.49 24.16
C TRP A 120 14.90 -2.66 23.95
N ASP A 121 14.99 -1.32 24.00
CA ASP A 121 13.89 -0.35 23.84
C ASP A 121 13.36 -0.19 22.38
N ASP A 122 13.25 -1.28 21.61
CA ASP A 122 12.54 -1.33 20.30
C ASP A 122 11.22 -2.15 20.42
N TRP A 123 10.70 -2.31 21.65
CA TRP A 123 9.47 -3.06 21.98
C TRP A 123 8.58 -2.32 22.99
N ASP A 124 7.30 -2.15 22.62
CA ASP A 124 6.13 -1.74 23.41
C ASP A 124 6.21 -0.53 24.38
N ASP A 125 5.87 0.66 23.86
CA ASP A 125 4.61 1.36 24.23
C ASP A 125 4.23 2.38 23.12
N GLY A 126 2.97 2.84 23.08
CA GLY A 126 2.59 4.02 22.29
C GLY A 126 1.28 3.96 21.50
N SER A 127 0.27 3.17 21.89
CA SER A 127 -1.08 3.28 21.31
C SER A 127 -2.18 3.45 22.36
N THR A 128 -2.48 4.72 22.62
CA THR A 128 -3.85 5.17 22.91
C THR A 128 -4.78 4.84 21.71
N VAL A 129 -6.11 4.86 21.78
CA VAL A 129 -7.06 5.40 22.77
C VAL A 129 -8.33 4.51 22.86
N VAL A 130 -9.15 4.80 23.88
CA VAL A 130 -10.50 4.31 24.26
C VAL A 130 -11.53 3.88 23.18
N ASP A 131 -12.49 3.08 23.68
CA ASP A 131 -13.80 2.64 23.14
C ASP A 131 -14.79 3.83 22.88
N ASP A 132 -16.04 3.71 22.38
CA ASP A 132 -16.95 2.57 22.08
C ASP A 132 -17.66 2.82 20.70
N ASP A 133 -18.91 2.52 20.30
CA ASP A 133 -20.21 2.14 20.93
C ASP A 133 -21.02 1.21 19.96
N HIS A 134 -22.07 0.58 20.47
CA HIS A 134 -22.97 -0.39 19.81
C HIS A 134 -23.83 0.19 18.66
N THR A 135 -24.06 -0.52 17.55
CA THR A 135 -25.04 -1.61 17.28
C THR A 135 -26.50 -1.39 17.74
N ARG A 136 -27.48 -1.62 16.83
CA ARG A 136 -28.52 -2.67 16.98
C ARG A 136 -29.53 -2.79 15.83
N SER A 137 -29.83 -4.04 15.47
CA SER A 137 -31.09 -4.49 14.81
C SER A 137 -32.18 -4.75 15.88
N PRO A 138 -33.44 -5.04 15.48
CA PRO A 138 -33.90 -6.41 15.15
C PRO A 138 -34.54 -6.48 13.74
N GLY A 139 -34.87 -7.61 13.11
CA GLY A 139 -35.13 -9.00 13.59
C GLY A 139 -36.66 -9.30 13.58
N ALA A 140 -37.18 -10.50 13.32
CA ALA A 140 -36.63 -11.78 12.80
C ALA A 140 -37.80 -12.75 12.45
N ASN A 141 -37.51 -13.85 11.73
CA ASN A 141 -38.33 -15.10 11.57
C ASN A 141 -39.64 -15.08 10.75
N GLY A 142 -39.85 -16.15 9.95
CA GLY A 142 -41.13 -16.53 9.33
C GLY A 142 -40.99 -17.37 8.05
N TYR A 143 -41.32 -18.66 8.09
CA TYR A 143 -41.32 -19.57 6.93
C TYR A 143 -42.74 -19.73 6.34
N ALA A 144 -42.89 -19.82 5.00
CA ALA A 144 -43.62 -20.90 4.28
C ALA A 144 -43.84 -20.64 2.77
N HIS A 145 -43.72 -21.71 1.98
CA HIS A 145 -44.38 -22.07 0.71
C HIS A 145 -44.75 -21.05 -0.43
N GLN A 146 -44.43 -21.52 -1.65
CA GLN A 146 -45.22 -21.44 -2.91
C GLN A 146 -45.31 -20.11 -3.69
N THR A 147 -44.90 -20.20 -4.97
CA THR A 147 -45.26 -19.34 -6.11
C THR A 147 -46.78 -19.39 -6.41
N PRO A 148 -47.44 -18.36 -6.98
CA PRO A 148 -47.01 -17.74 -8.26
C PRO A 148 -47.36 -16.26 -8.58
N MET A 149 -46.66 -15.73 -9.59
CA MET A 149 -47.08 -14.78 -10.64
C MET A 149 -47.70 -13.38 -10.34
N SER A 150 -47.10 -12.37 -10.98
CA SER A 150 -47.74 -11.32 -11.84
C SER A 150 -47.88 -9.86 -11.36
N ASN A 151 -47.65 -8.97 -12.35
CA ASN A 151 -48.13 -7.60 -12.56
C ASN A 151 -47.56 -6.36 -11.83
N ASN A 152 -47.46 -5.32 -12.67
CA ASN A 152 -47.16 -3.88 -12.47
C ASN A 152 -48.48 -3.10 -12.77
N PRO A 153 -48.60 -1.74 -12.86
CA PRO A 153 -47.81 -0.60 -12.33
C PRO A 153 -48.67 0.52 -11.66
N ASN A 154 -48.04 1.66 -11.29
CA ASN A 154 -48.66 2.99 -10.97
C ASN A 154 -49.51 3.06 -9.66
N VAL A 155 -49.95 4.21 -9.10
CA VAL A 155 -50.18 5.61 -9.57
C VAL A 155 -49.75 6.66 -8.51
N HIS A 156 -49.56 7.94 -8.89
CA HIS A 156 -49.30 9.10 -8.02
C HIS A 156 -50.47 9.54 -7.10
N TYR A 157 -50.19 10.44 -6.14
CA TYR A 157 -50.94 11.61 -5.61
C TYR A 157 -50.61 11.80 -4.10
N ARG A 158 -50.70 12.97 -3.42
CA ARG A 158 -50.37 14.39 -3.72
C ARG A 158 -50.51 15.19 -2.40
N ALA A 159 -49.53 16.02 -2.12
CA ALA A 159 -49.44 17.10 -1.10
C ALA A 159 -50.69 17.54 -0.29
N LYS A 160 -50.46 17.91 0.97
CA LYS A 160 -50.73 19.29 1.44
C LYS A 160 -49.95 19.69 2.70
N SER A 161 -49.84 21.01 2.89
CA SER A 161 -49.10 21.72 3.94
C SER A 161 -50.04 22.50 4.87
N VAL A 162 -49.66 22.72 6.13
CA VAL A 162 -50.12 23.84 6.97
C VAL A 162 -48.94 24.36 7.80
N SER A 163 -48.92 25.67 8.06
CA SER A 163 -47.86 26.43 8.75
C SER A 163 -48.15 26.68 10.24
N GLY A 164 -47.12 27.01 11.03
CA GLY A 164 -47.27 27.57 12.38
C GLY A 164 -46.05 28.42 12.79
N LEU A 165 -46.34 29.62 13.33
CA LEU A 165 -45.41 30.48 14.08
C LEU A 165 -45.42 30.02 15.58
N ASP A 166 -44.63 30.52 16.55
CA ASP A 166 -44.01 31.85 16.70
C ASP A 166 -42.84 31.92 17.72
N SER A 167 -41.98 32.94 17.53
CA SER A 167 -41.24 33.77 18.51
C SER A 167 -40.54 33.28 19.81
N MET A 168 -39.21 33.55 19.84
CA MET A 168 -38.44 34.34 20.84
C MET A 168 -37.85 33.74 22.16
N SER A 169 -36.55 34.05 22.34
CA SER A 169 -35.83 34.40 23.59
C SER A 169 -35.39 33.32 24.60
N SER A 170 -34.07 33.09 24.70
CA SER A 170 -33.26 33.59 25.85
C SER A 170 -31.75 33.38 25.63
N SER A 171 -30.91 34.20 26.27
CA SER A 171 -29.44 34.16 26.13
C SER A 171 -28.75 33.61 27.38
N ARG A 172 -27.83 32.64 27.23
CA ARG A 172 -26.80 32.31 28.24
C ARG A 172 -25.58 31.60 27.63
N LYS A 173 -24.40 31.82 28.22
CA LYS A 173 -23.13 31.19 27.78
C LYS A 173 -23.05 29.72 28.22
N GLY A 174 -22.48 28.89 27.35
CA GLY A 174 -21.64 27.74 27.74
C GLY A 174 -22.28 26.35 27.70
N SER A 175 -21.98 25.59 26.64
CA SER A 175 -21.56 24.19 26.73
C SER A 175 -20.92 23.74 25.41
N MET A 176 -19.88 22.88 25.47
CA MET A 176 -19.21 22.34 24.27
C MET A 176 -19.85 21.01 23.85
N VAL A 177 -21.06 21.06 23.27
CA VAL A 177 -21.73 19.89 22.69
C VAL A 177 -22.34 20.28 21.35
N GLY A 178 -21.91 19.64 20.25
CA GLY A 178 -22.44 19.90 18.90
C GLY A 178 -21.56 19.45 17.73
N ARG A 179 -20.23 19.43 17.89
CA ARG A 179 -19.30 18.86 16.87
C ARG A 179 -19.21 17.33 17.00
N ASN A 180 -20.12 16.58 16.37
CA ASN A 180 -19.83 15.18 15.98
C ASN A 180 -20.76 14.64 14.87
N LEU A 181 -20.21 14.57 13.66
CA LEU A 181 -20.51 13.51 12.68
C LEU A 181 -19.31 13.32 11.72
N ASN A 182 -18.55 14.40 11.46
CA ASN A 182 -17.39 14.42 10.55
C ASN A 182 -16.01 14.11 11.19
N ARG A 183 -15.91 13.71 12.48
CA ARG A 183 -14.61 13.52 13.17
C ARG A 183 -13.64 12.59 12.43
N PHE A 184 -14.18 11.61 11.70
CA PHE A 184 -13.42 10.61 10.95
C PHE A 184 -13.07 11.01 9.50
N SER A 185 -13.48 12.19 9.03
CA SER A 185 -13.16 12.60 7.65
C SER A 185 -11.67 12.96 7.51
N SER A 186 -11.13 12.78 6.30
CA SER A 186 -9.75 13.18 5.99
C SER A 186 -9.49 14.68 6.16
N PHE A 187 -10.50 15.53 5.99
CA PHE A 187 -10.43 16.98 6.24
C PHE A 187 -10.19 17.32 7.72
N VAL A 188 -10.76 16.53 8.64
CA VAL A 188 -10.49 16.66 10.08
C VAL A 188 -9.18 15.96 10.47
N ARG A 189 -8.97 14.72 10.02
CA ARG A 189 -7.79 13.89 10.37
C ARG A 189 -6.45 14.49 9.91
N SER A 190 -6.44 15.19 8.77
CA SER A 190 -5.27 15.92 8.27
C SER A 190 -4.98 17.23 9.02
N GLY A 191 -5.91 17.69 9.85
CA GLY A 191 -5.89 19.01 10.48
C GLY A 191 -6.16 20.19 9.52
N VAL A 192 -6.52 19.94 8.26
CA VAL A 192 -6.79 21.02 7.30
C VAL A 192 -8.05 21.83 7.68
N GLU A 193 -9.02 21.25 8.40
CA GLU A 193 -10.10 22.04 9.03
C GLU A 193 -9.53 23.10 9.99
N ALA A 194 -8.63 22.71 10.90
CA ALA A 194 -8.00 23.61 11.86
C ALA A 194 -7.18 24.70 11.16
N PHE A 195 -6.44 24.34 10.09
CA PHE A 195 -5.74 25.34 9.28
C PHE A 195 -6.71 26.34 8.63
N VAL A 196 -7.78 25.85 7.99
CA VAL A 196 -8.76 26.72 7.32
C VAL A 196 -9.47 27.63 8.32
N LEU A 197 -9.84 27.14 9.51
CA LEU A 197 -10.43 27.93 10.59
C LEU A 197 -9.45 28.91 11.24
N GLY A 198 -8.14 28.62 11.23
CA GLY A 198 -7.11 29.44 11.87
C GLY A 198 -6.74 28.98 13.29
N ASP A 199 -7.20 27.79 13.69
CA ASP A 199 -6.92 27.16 14.99
C ASP A 199 -5.46 26.65 15.10
N VAL A 200 -4.68 26.69 14.00
CA VAL A 200 -3.28 26.25 13.95
C VAL A 200 -2.35 27.36 14.47
N PRO A 201 -1.53 27.09 15.51
CA PRO A 201 -0.59 28.07 16.06
C PRO A 201 0.44 28.56 15.03
N MET A 202 0.72 29.87 15.04
CA MET A 202 1.84 30.45 14.29
C MET A 202 3.17 30.07 14.94
N MET A 203 4.01 29.33 14.21
CA MET A 203 5.34 28.93 14.68
C MET A 203 6.34 30.08 14.58
N ALA A 204 7.14 30.28 15.63
CA ALA A 204 8.09 31.40 15.74
C ALA A 204 9.23 31.38 14.71
N LYS A 205 9.48 30.24 14.05
CA LYS A 205 10.44 30.10 12.95
C LYS A 205 9.99 29.00 11.98
N ILE A 206 9.60 29.40 10.78
CA ILE A 206 9.38 28.50 9.65
C ILE A 206 10.69 28.42 8.86
N ALA A 207 11.32 27.24 8.81
CA ALA A 207 12.65 27.06 8.24
C ALA A 207 12.64 26.51 6.80
N GLU A 208 11.65 25.67 6.46
CA GLU A 208 11.38 25.20 5.10
C GLU A 208 10.29 26.07 4.45
N SER A 209 10.32 26.24 3.14
CA SER A 209 9.21 26.89 2.43
C SER A 209 9.15 26.45 0.97
N TYR A 210 7.95 26.17 0.48
CA TYR A 210 7.71 25.68 -0.87
C TYR A 210 6.85 26.69 -1.63
N THR A 211 7.33 27.17 -2.77
CA THR A 211 6.64 28.16 -3.60
C THR A 211 5.74 27.50 -4.64
N ILE A 212 4.54 28.03 -4.79
CA ILE A 212 3.64 27.77 -5.92
C ILE A 212 3.72 28.97 -6.85
N GLU A 213 3.89 28.73 -8.14
CA GLU A 213 3.99 29.77 -9.17
C GLU A 213 2.92 29.57 -10.26
N MET A 214 2.63 30.63 -11.01
CA MET A 214 1.65 30.59 -12.09
C MET A 214 2.35 30.21 -13.41
N GLY A 215 2.02 29.01 -13.90
CA GLY A 215 2.43 28.53 -15.21
C GLY A 215 1.38 28.79 -16.29
N PRO A 216 1.65 28.40 -17.55
CA PRO A 216 0.74 28.61 -18.68
C PRO A 216 -0.59 27.84 -18.57
N LEU A 217 -0.68 26.87 -17.66
CA LEU A 217 -1.89 26.08 -17.37
C LEU A 217 -2.44 26.36 -15.95
N GLY A 218 -2.09 27.50 -15.36
CA GLY A 218 -2.44 27.90 -13.99
C GLY A 218 -1.39 27.47 -12.95
N PRO A 219 -1.77 27.27 -11.69
CA PRO A 219 -0.81 26.98 -10.61
C PRO A 219 0.00 25.71 -10.84
N LYS A 220 1.30 25.77 -10.57
CA LYS A 220 2.22 24.64 -10.53
C LYS A 220 3.23 24.79 -9.38
N TRP A 221 3.84 23.70 -8.97
CA TRP A 221 4.97 23.76 -8.03
C TRP A 221 6.14 24.51 -8.69
N LYS A 222 6.84 25.35 -7.92
CA LYS A 222 8.13 25.90 -8.35
C LYS A 222 9.18 24.79 -8.35
N GLU A 223 9.98 24.72 -9.41
CA GLU A 223 11.00 23.69 -9.58
C GLU A 223 12.03 23.67 -8.44
N ASN A 224 12.56 22.48 -8.16
CA ASN A 224 13.69 22.30 -7.24
C ASN A 224 14.92 23.03 -7.84
N PRO A 225 15.56 23.98 -7.12
CA PRO A 225 16.72 24.71 -7.63
C PRO A 225 17.97 23.84 -7.83
N ASN A 226 18.04 22.67 -7.20
CA ASN A 226 19.14 21.70 -7.29
C ASN A 226 18.59 20.33 -7.73
N PRO A 227 18.10 20.18 -8.97
CA PRO A 227 17.49 18.94 -9.43
C PRO A 227 18.52 17.81 -9.52
N PHE A 228 18.11 16.59 -9.14
CA PHE A 228 18.96 15.41 -9.16
C PHE A 228 18.17 14.15 -9.49
N ILE A 229 18.89 13.06 -9.78
CA ILE A 229 18.32 11.71 -9.93
C ILE A 229 18.99 10.77 -8.92
N CYS A 230 18.38 9.62 -8.65
CA CYS A 230 18.97 8.62 -7.79
C CYS A 230 18.82 7.20 -8.37
N SER A 231 19.93 6.51 -8.59
CA SER A 231 19.92 5.13 -9.06
C SER A 231 19.69 4.16 -7.90
N ILE A 232 18.95 3.09 -8.17
CA ILE A 232 18.88 1.92 -7.29
C ILE A 232 19.49 0.73 -8.03
N GLU A 233 20.66 0.32 -7.56
CA GLU A 233 21.46 -0.76 -8.13
C GLU A 233 21.08 -2.12 -7.52
N ASP A 234 21.89 -3.15 -7.77
CA ASP A 234 21.49 -4.52 -7.46
C ASP A 234 21.36 -4.86 -5.96
N PRO A 235 20.34 -5.66 -5.60
CA PRO A 235 20.06 -6.03 -4.23
C PRO A 235 21.12 -6.95 -3.64
N THR A 236 21.77 -6.51 -2.57
CA THR A 236 22.72 -7.31 -1.79
C THR A 236 22.03 -8.03 -0.62
N LYS A 237 22.30 -9.32 -0.44
CA LYS A 237 21.84 -10.09 0.74
C LYS A 237 22.78 -9.81 1.91
N GLN A 238 22.30 -9.05 2.90
CA GLN A 238 23.05 -8.69 4.10
C GLN A 238 22.58 -9.50 5.30
N THR A 239 23.41 -9.57 6.35
CA THR A 239 23.09 -10.21 7.63
C THR A 239 23.35 -9.25 8.79
N LYS A 240 22.58 -9.37 9.87
CA LYS A 240 22.85 -8.79 11.19
C LYS A 240 22.80 -9.91 12.25
N PHE A 241 23.35 -9.64 13.43
CA PHE A 241 23.46 -10.58 14.56
C PHE A 241 24.15 -11.91 14.18
N LYS A 242 25.41 -11.83 13.69
CA LYS A 242 26.25 -12.97 13.32
C LYS A 242 25.60 -14.01 12.37
N GLY A 243 24.66 -13.57 11.52
CA GLY A 243 23.95 -14.42 10.56
C GLY A 243 22.47 -14.65 10.86
N ILE A 244 22.03 -14.50 12.12
CA ILE A 244 20.66 -14.81 12.59
C ILE A 244 19.59 -14.06 11.78
N LYS A 245 19.85 -12.81 11.36
CA LYS A 245 18.86 -11.97 10.67
C LYS A 245 19.32 -11.57 9.27
N THR A 246 18.86 -12.29 8.26
CA THR A 246 19.09 -12.02 6.83
C THR A 246 18.07 -11.02 6.26
N TYR A 247 18.52 -10.10 5.40
CA TYR A 247 17.65 -9.15 4.68
C TYR A 247 18.25 -8.72 3.33
N ILE A 248 17.40 -8.21 2.44
CA ILE A 248 17.82 -7.59 1.18
C ILE A 248 18.07 -6.09 1.39
N SER A 249 19.20 -5.60 0.88
CA SER A 249 19.65 -4.21 0.98
C SER A 249 20.02 -3.69 -0.41
N TYR A 250 19.34 -2.63 -0.83
CA TYR A 250 19.57 -1.98 -2.12
C TYR A 250 20.66 -0.92 -1.99
N ARG A 251 21.55 -0.83 -2.98
CA ARG A 251 22.50 0.28 -3.12
C ARG A 251 21.79 1.44 -3.80
N VAL A 252 21.80 2.60 -3.14
CA VAL A 252 21.08 3.82 -3.53
C VAL A 252 22.12 4.92 -3.73
N THR A 253 22.24 5.47 -4.93
CA THR A 253 23.32 6.40 -5.30
C THR A 253 22.73 7.71 -5.86
N PRO A 254 22.77 8.85 -5.14
CA PRO A 254 22.29 10.15 -5.62
C PRO A 254 23.29 10.78 -6.60
N SER A 255 22.82 11.35 -7.71
CA SER A 255 23.68 11.91 -8.76
C SER A 255 24.48 13.15 -8.32
N HIS A 256 23.97 13.91 -7.36
CA HIS A 256 24.60 15.15 -6.89
C HIS A 256 25.72 14.91 -5.86
N THR A 257 25.76 13.76 -5.18
CA THR A 257 26.90 13.39 -4.30
C THR A 257 27.81 12.33 -4.91
N GLY A 258 27.28 11.45 -5.77
CA GLY A 258 27.96 10.23 -6.23
C GLY A 258 28.23 9.20 -5.11
N ARG A 259 27.76 9.44 -3.88
CA ARG A 259 28.07 8.62 -2.70
C ARG A 259 26.96 7.59 -2.48
N PRO A 260 27.25 6.27 -2.56
CA PRO A 260 26.23 5.25 -2.36
C PRO A 260 25.90 5.07 -0.87
N VAL A 261 24.61 4.91 -0.57
CA VAL A 261 24.12 4.44 0.74
C VAL A 261 23.37 3.12 0.57
N TYR A 262 23.38 2.29 1.62
CA TYR A 262 22.68 1.01 1.62
C TYR A 262 21.35 1.11 2.38
N ARG A 263 20.25 0.66 1.74
CA ARG A 263 18.89 0.78 2.24
C ARG A 263 18.10 -0.51 2.04
N ARG A 264 17.68 -1.13 3.14
CA ARG A 264 16.70 -2.24 3.13
C ARG A 264 15.28 -1.72 3.04
N TYR A 265 14.33 -2.58 2.64
CA TYR A 265 12.91 -2.21 2.49
C TYR A 265 12.31 -1.48 3.72
N LYS A 266 12.59 -1.89 4.98
CA LYS A 266 12.10 -1.19 6.19
C LYS A 266 12.53 0.30 6.27
N HIS A 267 13.58 0.72 5.56
CA HIS A 267 14.02 2.12 5.54
C HIS A 267 13.20 2.95 4.53
N PHE A 268 12.82 2.36 3.38
CA PHE A 268 11.85 2.97 2.45
C PHE A 268 10.47 3.07 3.11
N ASP A 269 10.04 1.99 3.76
CA ASP A 269 8.79 1.91 4.54
C ASP A 269 8.72 3.00 5.62
N TRP A 270 9.80 3.20 6.38
CA TRP A 270 9.91 4.31 7.33
C TRP A 270 9.74 5.68 6.66
N LEU A 271 10.48 5.95 5.58
CA LEU A 271 10.41 7.24 4.87
C LEU A 271 9.00 7.49 4.31
N TYR A 272 8.38 6.50 3.67
CA TYR A 272 7.01 6.59 3.16
C TYR A 272 6.00 6.97 4.27
N ASN A 273 6.11 6.38 5.46
CA ASN A 273 5.27 6.73 6.62
C ASN A 273 5.62 8.09 7.26
N ARG A 274 6.75 8.72 6.92
CA ARG A 274 7.03 10.14 7.24
C ARG A 274 6.46 11.08 6.19
N LEU A 275 6.60 10.74 4.90
CA LEU A 275 6.05 11.51 3.79
C LEU A 275 4.52 11.65 3.90
N LEU A 276 3.79 10.55 4.14
CA LEU A 276 2.33 10.56 4.35
C LEU A 276 1.89 11.37 5.58
N HIS A 277 2.74 11.46 6.61
CA HIS A 277 2.44 12.21 7.83
C HIS A 277 2.69 13.71 7.65
N LYS A 278 3.71 14.07 6.87
CA LYS A 278 4.08 15.47 6.59
C LYS A 278 3.17 16.10 5.53
N PHE A 279 3.03 15.45 4.38
CA PHE A 279 2.45 16.03 3.17
C PHE A 279 1.01 15.55 2.95
N THR A 280 0.04 16.39 3.29
CA THR A 280 -1.40 16.07 3.25
C THR A 280 -2.08 16.37 1.91
N VAL A 281 -1.48 17.20 1.06
CA VAL A 281 -2.03 17.62 -0.25
C VAL A 281 -1.21 17.15 -1.46
N ILE A 282 -0.20 16.32 -1.23
CA ILE A 282 0.68 15.77 -2.27
C ILE A 282 0.44 14.27 -2.39
N SER A 283 0.40 13.77 -3.63
CA SER A 283 0.16 12.36 -3.92
C SER A 283 1.46 11.56 -3.80
N VAL A 284 1.78 11.11 -2.58
CA VAL A 284 2.96 10.27 -2.34
C VAL A 284 2.74 8.87 -2.96
N PRO A 285 3.59 8.40 -3.89
CA PRO A 285 3.43 7.09 -4.52
C PRO A 285 3.58 5.95 -3.51
N HIS A 286 2.74 4.93 -3.65
CA HIS A 286 2.74 3.77 -2.75
C HIS A 286 3.96 2.88 -2.98
N LEU A 287 4.45 2.24 -1.92
CA LEU A 287 5.56 1.28 -2.00
C LEU A 287 5.10 -0.10 -2.52
N PRO A 288 5.98 -0.86 -3.20
CA PRO A 288 5.71 -2.25 -3.57
C PRO A 288 5.56 -3.16 -2.34
N GLU A 289 4.62 -4.10 -2.42
CA GLU A 289 4.11 -4.92 -1.31
C GLU A 289 5.14 -5.51 -0.33
N LYS A 290 4.71 -5.65 0.93
CA LYS A 290 5.37 -6.41 1.99
C LYS A 290 5.01 -7.90 1.84
N GLN A 291 5.99 -8.75 1.53
CA GLN A 291 5.85 -10.20 1.45
C GLN A 291 6.76 -10.87 2.49
N ALA A 292 6.24 -11.88 3.20
CA ALA A 292 6.95 -12.60 4.25
C ALA A 292 7.57 -13.91 3.71
N THR A 293 6.72 -14.82 3.24
CA THR A 293 7.08 -15.99 2.43
C THR A 293 7.64 -15.55 1.07
N GLY A 294 8.54 -16.33 0.47
CA GLY A 294 9.11 -16.01 -0.84
C GLY A 294 9.97 -14.73 -0.92
N ARG A 295 10.23 -14.05 0.20
CA ARG A 295 10.97 -12.76 0.25
C ARG A 295 12.41 -12.77 -0.29
N PHE A 296 12.92 -13.95 -0.66
CA PHE A 296 14.25 -14.19 -1.21
C PHE A 296 14.22 -14.75 -2.66
N GLU A 297 13.03 -14.90 -3.26
CA GLU A 297 12.86 -15.30 -4.66
C GLU A 297 13.34 -14.19 -5.61
N GLU A 298 13.98 -14.59 -6.71
CA GLU A 298 14.63 -13.67 -7.64
C GLU A 298 13.62 -12.77 -8.37
N ASP A 299 12.59 -13.35 -9.00
CA ASP A 299 11.51 -12.61 -9.67
C ASP A 299 10.82 -11.59 -8.72
N PHE A 300 10.67 -11.94 -7.43
CA PHE A 300 10.09 -11.05 -6.42
C PHE A 300 11.04 -9.90 -6.05
N ILE A 301 12.32 -10.21 -5.82
CA ILE A 301 13.37 -9.22 -5.56
C ILE A 301 13.50 -8.24 -6.73
N GLU A 302 13.45 -8.74 -7.96
CA GLU A 302 13.60 -7.98 -9.21
C GLU A 302 12.36 -7.10 -9.47
N LYS A 303 11.14 -7.64 -9.37
CA LYS A 303 9.88 -6.87 -9.41
C LYS A 303 9.88 -5.75 -8.36
N ARG A 304 10.33 -6.02 -7.13
CA ARG A 304 10.48 -5.00 -6.08
C ARG A 304 11.55 -3.95 -6.45
N LYS A 305 12.70 -4.35 -7.02
CA LYS A 305 13.74 -3.41 -7.50
C LYS A 305 13.16 -2.45 -8.54
N ARG A 306 12.50 -2.95 -9.58
CA ARG A 306 11.88 -2.12 -10.64
C ARG A 306 10.86 -1.13 -10.08
N ARG A 307 9.98 -1.57 -9.17
CA ARG A 307 9.00 -0.69 -8.51
C ARG A 307 9.64 0.34 -7.57
N LEU A 308 10.71 -0.01 -6.84
CA LEU A 308 11.47 0.96 -6.04
C LEU A 308 12.21 1.98 -6.90
N ILE A 309 12.68 1.61 -8.10
CA ILE A 309 13.25 2.57 -9.08
C ILE A 309 12.18 3.56 -9.55
N LEU A 310 10.98 3.10 -9.91
CA LEU A 310 9.88 3.98 -10.30
C LEU A 310 9.45 4.92 -9.17
N TRP A 311 9.36 4.40 -7.94
CA TRP A 311 9.09 5.18 -6.73
C TRP A 311 10.15 6.26 -6.50
N MET A 312 11.43 5.88 -6.55
CA MET A 312 12.57 6.79 -6.37
C MET A 312 12.60 7.88 -7.45
N ASN A 313 12.42 7.51 -8.72
CA ASN A 313 12.39 8.45 -9.84
C ASN A 313 11.29 9.50 -9.66
N HIS A 314 10.08 9.08 -9.25
CA HIS A 314 8.99 10.00 -8.92
C HIS A 314 9.41 10.95 -7.78
N MET A 315 9.88 10.40 -6.65
CA MET A 315 10.36 11.16 -5.49
C MET A 315 11.43 12.20 -5.82
N THR A 316 12.39 11.87 -6.69
CA THR A 316 13.43 12.82 -7.13
C THR A 316 12.91 13.83 -8.16
N SER A 317 11.89 13.49 -8.94
CA SER A 317 11.30 14.40 -9.94
C SER A 317 10.24 15.36 -9.39
N HIS A 318 9.74 15.11 -8.17
CA HIS A 318 8.72 15.95 -7.55
C HIS A 318 9.36 17.18 -6.88
N PRO A 319 8.98 18.43 -7.22
CA PRO A 319 9.68 19.62 -6.71
C PRO A 319 9.67 19.76 -5.19
N VAL A 320 8.54 19.51 -4.51
CA VAL A 320 8.46 19.49 -3.03
C VAL A 320 9.18 18.29 -2.42
N LEU A 321 8.79 17.05 -2.77
CA LEU A 321 9.28 15.84 -2.10
C LEU A 321 10.79 15.64 -2.22
N SER A 322 11.40 16.07 -3.32
CA SER A 322 12.86 16.02 -3.54
C SER A 322 13.68 16.94 -2.63
N GLN A 323 13.03 17.92 -1.97
CA GLN A 323 13.67 18.89 -1.05
C GLN A 323 13.43 18.58 0.45
N TYR A 324 12.79 17.46 0.78
CA TYR A 324 12.50 17.08 2.18
C TYR A 324 13.76 16.63 2.93
N GLU A 325 14.08 17.24 4.09
CA GLU A 325 15.24 16.87 4.94
C GLU A 325 15.26 15.37 5.30
N GLY A 326 14.10 14.76 5.57
CA GLY A 326 14.04 13.32 5.86
C GLY A 326 14.35 12.42 4.65
N PHE A 327 14.16 12.93 3.43
CA PHE A 327 14.59 12.28 2.19
C PHE A 327 16.07 12.53 1.91
N GLU A 328 16.58 13.74 2.16
CA GLU A 328 18.01 14.05 2.08
C GLU A 328 18.83 13.16 3.05
N HIS A 329 18.40 13.05 4.31
CA HIS A 329 18.96 12.12 5.30
C HIS A 329 18.86 10.65 4.84
N PHE A 330 17.72 10.26 4.24
CA PHE A 330 17.56 8.94 3.61
C PHE A 330 18.60 8.71 2.50
N LEU A 331 18.97 9.72 1.72
CA LEU A 331 19.90 9.59 0.59
C LEU A 331 21.38 9.73 0.98
N MET A 332 21.73 10.51 2.02
CA MET A 332 23.13 10.85 2.33
C MET A 332 23.72 10.11 3.54
N CYS A 333 22.91 9.68 4.52
CA CYS A 333 23.46 9.18 5.78
C CYS A 333 24.02 7.75 5.68
N ALA A 334 25.34 7.60 5.71
CA ALA A 334 26.03 6.31 5.65
C ALA A 334 26.27 5.63 7.02
N ASP A 335 26.29 6.39 8.12
CA ASP A 335 26.62 5.89 9.46
C ASP A 335 25.37 5.43 10.26
N ASP A 336 25.46 4.29 10.95
CA ASP A 336 24.34 3.68 11.68
C ASP A 336 23.96 4.48 12.98
N LYS A 337 24.88 5.27 13.57
CA LYS A 337 24.57 6.14 14.74
C LYS A 337 23.88 7.44 14.28
N GLN A 338 24.44 8.12 13.28
CA GLN A 338 23.82 9.29 12.64
C GLN A 338 22.47 8.93 12.04
N TRP A 339 22.30 7.71 11.51
CA TRP A 339 21.02 7.20 11.05
C TRP A 339 19.95 7.22 12.15
N LYS A 340 20.24 6.66 13.33
CA LYS A 340 19.33 6.69 14.50
C LYS A 340 18.98 8.13 14.89
N LEU A 341 19.95 9.07 14.85
CA LEU A 341 19.73 10.47 15.23
C LEU A 341 18.86 11.25 14.23
N GLY A 342 19.17 11.20 12.93
CA GLY A 342 18.37 11.88 11.91
C GLY A 342 16.98 11.26 11.73
N LYS A 343 16.84 9.94 11.94
CA LYS A 343 15.53 9.28 12.07
C LYS A 343 14.70 9.92 13.19
N ARG A 344 15.27 10.02 14.40
CA ARG A 344 14.62 10.64 15.57
C ARG A 344 14.30 12.13 15.34
N ARG A 345 15.09 12.86 14.53
CA ARG A 345 14.79 14.25 14.11
C ARG A 345 13.55 14.31 13.22
N ALA A 346 13.53 13.55 12.12
CA ALA A 346 12.40 13.54 11.18
C ALA A 346 11.11 12.92 11.78
N GLU A 347 11.22 12.20 12.89
CA GLU A 347 10.09 11.71 13.69
C GLU A 347 9.52 12.75 14.66
N LYS A 348 10.30 13.79 15.00
CA LYS A 348 9.91 14.95 15.83
C LYS A 348 9.63 16.21 15.00
N ASP A 349 9.40 16.06 13.70
CA ASP A 349 9.03 17.16 12.80
C ASP A 349 7.62 17.68 13.15
N GLU A 350 7.54 18.94 13.59
CA GLU A 350 6.29 19.62 13.94
C GLU A 350 5.58 20.21 12.71
N MET A 351 6.30 20.41 11.59
CA MET A 351 5.80 21.02 10.35
C MET A 351 5.08 19.99 9.47
N VAL A 352 4.14 19.28 10.08
CA VAL A 352 3.40 18.13 9.53
C VAL A 352 1.89 18.40 9.50
N GLY A 353 1.15 17.65 8.68
CA GLY A 353 -0.31 17.71 8.64
C GLY A 353 -0.85 19.09 8.22
N ALA A 354 -1.33 19.84 9.21
CA ALA A 354 -1.83 21.20 9.06
C ALA A 354 -0.72 22.26 9.05
N HIS A 355 0.35 22.09 9.83
CA HIS A 355 1.45 23.05 9.91
C HIS A 355 2.24 23.12 8.59
N PHE A 356 2.26 22.03 7.80
CA PHE A 356 2.80 22.04 6.45
C PHE A 356 2.19 23.15 5.57
N MET A 357 0.91 23.50 5.75
CA MET A 357 0.26 24.58 4.98
C MET A 357 0.87 25.97 5.25
N LEU A 358 1.52 26.18 6.41
CA LEU A 358 2.21 27.42 6.74
C LEU A 358 3.53 27.59 5.97
N THR A 359 4.09 26.49 5.43
CA THR A 359 5.32 26.52 4.62
C THR A 359 5.08 27.02 3.19
N LEU A 360 3.80 27.06 2.75
CA LEU A 360 3.42 27.27 1.36
C LEU A 360 3.33 28.77 1.01
N GLN A 361 4.17 29.20 0.06
CA GLN A 361 4.07 30.52 -0.55
C GLN A 361 3.19 30.44 -1.80
N ILE A 362 2.06 31.14 -1.80
CA ILE A 362 1.13 31.19 -2.93
C ILE A 362 1.27 32.48 -3.75
N PRO A 363 0.87 32.48 -5.04
CA PRO A 363 0.74 33.68 -5.84
C PRO A 363 -0.22 34.70 -5.21
N ASN A 364 0.03 35.99 -5.44
CA ASN A 364 -0.89 37.06 -5.02
C ASN A 364 -2.19 37.06 -5.84
N GLU A 365 -2.16 36.50 -7.06
CA GLU A 365 -3.25 36.47 -8.03
C GLU A 365 -4.56 35.92 -7.45
N HIS A 366 -5.66 36.61 -7.75
CA HIS A 366 -6.99 36.21 -7.32
C HIS A 366 -7.55 35.18 -8.30
N GLN A 367 -7.90 34.00 -7.80
CA GLN A 367 -8.73 33.03 -8.52
C GLN A 367 -10.15 33.09 -7.94
N ASP A 368 -11.16 33.03 -8.80
CA ASP A 368 -12.52 32.82 -8.33
C ASP A 368 -12.68 31.42 -7.72
N LEU A 369 -13.50 31.30 -6.68
CA LEU A 369 -13.66 30.05 -5.93
C LEU A 369 -14.58 29.04 -6.63
N GLN A 370 -15.52 29.51 -7.45
CA GLN A 370 -16.39 28.65 -8.27
C GLN A 370 -15.59 28.04 -9.43
N ASP A 371 -14.74 28.82 -10.10
CA ASP A 371 -13.83 28.32 -11.15
C ASP A 371 -12.91 27.21 -10.62
N VAL A 372 -12.35 27.39 -9.42
CA VAL A 372 -11.49 26.37 -8.78
C VAL A 372 -12.31 25.18 -8.30
N GLU A 373 -13.55 25.37 -7.82
CA GLU A 373 -14.44 24.25 -7.43
C GLU A 373 -14.83 23.40 -8.63
N GLU A 374 -15.17 24.01 -9.77
CA GLU A 374 -15.43 23.30 -11.02
C GLU A 374 -14.18 22.58 -11.53
N ARG A 375 -13.01 23.23 -11.51
CA ARG A 375 -11.73 22.60 -11.90
C ARG A 375 -11.43 21.35 -11.06
N VAL A 376 -11.74 21.38 -9.77
CA VAL A 376 -11.56 20.25 -8.84
C VAL A 376 -12.56 19.12 -9.11
N ASP A 377 -13.83 19.40 -9.44
CA ASP A 377 -14.80 18.34 -9.81
C ASP A 377 -14.56 17.76 -11.21
N ASN A 378 -14.10 18.56 -12.16
CA ASN A 378 -13.61 18.10 -13.46
C ASN A 378 -12.40 17.15 -13.27
N PHE A 379 -11.43 17.52 -12.42
CA PHE A 379 -10.30 16.64 -12.09
C PHE A 379 -10.74 15.39 -11.33
N LYS A 380 -11.66 15.48 -10.36
CA LYS A 380 -12.22 14.31 -9.65
C LYS A 380 -12.82 13.30 -10.62
N THR A 381 -13.59 13.78 -11.59
CA THR A 381 -14.23 12.96 -12.63
C THR A 381 -13.20 12.31 -13.55
N PHE A 382 -12.20 13.08 -13.99
CA PHE A 382 -11.05 12.57 -14.73
C PHE A 382 -10.28 11.49 -13.95
N ALA A 383 -9.93 11.75 -12.68
CA ALA A 383 -9.10 10.88 -11.87
C ALA A 383 -9.77 9.53 -11.63
N LYS A 384 -11.08 9.53 -11.31
CA LYS A 384 -11.82 8.28 -11.16
C LYS A 384 -11.92 7.49 -12.48
N LYS A 385 -12.12 8.19 -13.61
CA LYS A 385 -12.15 7.52 -14.93
C LYS A 385 -10.77 6.97 -15.35
N MET A 386 -9.69 7.66 -15.00
CA MET A 386 -8.32 7.18 -15.23
C MET A 386 -8.03 5.95 -14.37
N ASP A 387 -8.42 5.95 -13.10
CA ASP A 387 -8.31 4.81 -12.19
C ASP A 387 -8.99 3.55 -12.76
N ASP A 388 -10.27 3.65 -13.15
CA ASP A 388 -11.01 2.54 -13.79
C ASP A 388 -10.27 1.99 -15.03
N SER A 389 -9.76 2.87 -15.89
CA SER A 389 -9.07 2.47 -17.12
C SER A 389 -7.65 1.94 -16.88
N VAL A 390 -6.94 2.40 -15.83
CA VAL A 390 -5.66 1.84 -15.40
C VAL A 390 -5.87 0.46 -14.79
N MET A 391 -6.90 0.25 -13.97
CA MET A 391 -7.28 -1.09 -13.49
C MET A 391 -7.62 -2.03 -14.65
N GLN A 392 -8.44 -1.57 -15.62
CA GLN A 392 -8.79 -2.36 -16.80
C GLN A 392 -7.55 -2.78 -17.61
N LEU A 393 -6.63 -1.86 -17.89
CA LEU A 393 -5.40 -2.18 -18.63
C LEU A 393 -4.47 -3.11 -17.83
N THR A 394 -4.37 -2.91 -16.51
CA THR A 394 -3.58 -3.79 -15.62
C THR A 394 -4.10 -5.22 -15.64
N ASN A 395 -5.43 -5.41 -15.63
CA ASN A 395 -6.06 -6.72 -15.72
C ASN A 395 -5.79 -7.41 -17.06
N VAL A 396 -5.96 -6.70 -18.18
CA VAL A 396 -5.71 -7.24 -19.53
C VAL A 396 -4.23 -7.57 -19.74
N ALA A 397 -3.31 -6.70 -19.31
CA ALA A 397 -1.88 -6.95 -19.40
C ALA A 397 -1.46 -8.16 -18.52
N SER A 398 -2.01 -8.29 -17.32
CA SER A 398 -1.77 -9.46 -16.44
C SER A 398 -2.33 -10.76 -17.01
N GLU A 399 -3.47 -10.71 -17.71
CA GLU A 399 -4.01 -11.85 -18.44
C GLU A 399 -3.10 -12.24 -19.63
N LEU A 400 -2.58 -11.24 -20.35
CA LEU A 400 -1.69 -11.44 -21.49
C LEU A 400 -0.33 -12.03 -21.06
N VAL A 401 0.23 -11.59 -19.92
CA VAL A 401 1.40 -12.23 -19.26
C VAL A 401 1.16 -13.72 -19.05
N ARG A 402 0.00 -14.10 -18.48
CA ARG A 402 -0.36 -15.50 -18.22
C ARG A 402 -0.48 -16.32 -19.50
N LYS A 403 -1.01 -15.72 -20.58
CA LYS A 403 -1.10 -16.34 -21.92
C LYS A 403 0.28 -16.55 -22.54
N HIS A 404 1.21 -15.62 -22.39
CA HIS A 404 2.59 -15.76 -22.85
C HIS A 404 3.33 -16.90 -22.13
N LEU A 405 3.40 -16.85 -20.80
CA LEU A 405 4.14 -17.81 -19.97
C LEU A 405 3.64 -19.27 -20.11
N GLY A 406 2.33 -19.46 -20.31
CA GLY A 406 1.70 -20.78 -20.33
C GLY A 406 1.02 -21.16 -21.65
N GLY A 407 0.10 -20.33 -22.14
CA GLY A 407 -0.78 -20.67 -23.27
C GLY A 407 -0.04 -20.76 -24.60
N PHE A 408 0.56 -19.65 -25.04
CA PHE A 408 1.28 -19.57 -26.32
C PHE A 408 2.47 -20.53 -26.36
N ARG A 409 3.24 -20.62 -25.26
CA ARG A 409 4.33 -21.60 -25.10
C ARG A 409 3.86 -23.02 -25.41
N LYS A 410 2.77 -23.49 -24.76
CA LYS A 410 2.23 -24.84 -24.95
C LYS A 410 1.68 -25.07 -26.35
N GLU A 411 1.03 -24.09 -26.96
CA GLU A 411 0.50 -24.21 -28.32
C GLU A 411 1.62 -24.34 -29.37
N PHE A 412 2.67 -23.53 -29.27
CA PHE A 412 3.82 -23.63 -30.17
C PHE A 412 4.65 -24.90 -29.93
N GLN A 413 4.84 -25.33 -28.67
CA GLN A 413 5.42 -26.64 -28.35
C GLN A 413 4.60 -27.80 -28.93
N ARG A 414 3.27 -27.76 -28.85
CA ARG A 414 2.37 -28.78 -29.42
C ARG A 414 2.51 -28.87 -30.94
N LEU A 415 2.58 -27.73 -31.62
CA LEU A 415 2.82 -27.65 -33.07
C LEU A 415 4.22 -28.20 -33.43
N GLY A 416 5.25 -27.84 -32.66
CA GLY A 416 6.61 -28.32 -32.84
C GLY A 416 6.72 -29.85 -32.73
N ASN A 417 6.12 -30.42 -31.68
CA ASN A 417 6.05 -31.86 -31.47
C ASN A 417 5.34 -32.59 -32.62
N ALA A 418 4.26 -32.02 -33.17
CA ALA A 418 3.54 -32.62 -34.30
C ALA A 418 4.42 -32.74 -35.56
N PHE A 419 5.23 -31.71 -35.87
CA PHE A 419 6.22 -31.80 -36.96
C PHE A 419 7.30 -32.86 -36.67
N GLN A 420 7.79 -32.94 -35.44
CA GLN A 420 8.78 -33.97 -35.06
C GLN A 420 8.21 -35.39 -35.22
N SER A 421 6.95 -35.63 -34.86
CA SER A 421 6.29 -36.93 -35.09
C SER A 421 6.14 -37.29 -36.57
N ILE A 422 5.90 -36.32 -37.46
CA ILE A 422 5.86 -36.55 -38.91
C ILE A 422 7.26 -36.91 -39.44
N SER A 423 8.29 -36.16 -39.02
CA SER A 423 9.70 -36.45 -39.36
C SER A 423 10.12 -37.86 -38.87
N GLN A 424 9.70 -38.25 -37.66
CA GLN A 424 9.93 -39.61 -37.14
C GLN A 424 9.23 -40.68 -37.98
N ALA A 425 7.96 -40.49 -38.35
CA ALA A 425 7.23 -41.42 -39.21
C ALA A 425 7.91 -41.61 -40.58
N PHE A 426 8.42 -40.53 -41.19
CA PHE A 426 9.13 -40.57 -42.47
C PHE A 426 10.53 -41.22 -42.38
N MET A 427 11.04 -41.53 -41.19
CA MET A 427 12.28 -42.32 -41.02
C MET A 427 12.04 -43.83 -40.92
N LEU A 428 10.79 -44.29 -40.80
CA LEU A 428 10.45 -45.70 -40.57
C LEU A 428 10.55 -46.60 -41.82
N ASP A 429 10.66 -46.02 -43.02
CA ASP A 429 10.78 -46.72 -44.30
C ASP A 429 12.09 -46.36 -45.03
N PRO A 430 13.23 -47.00 -44.69
CA PRO A 430 14.55 -46.57 -45.17
C PRO A 430 14.75 -46.54 -46.69
N PRO A 431 14.18 -47.44 -47.52
CA PRO A 431 14.29 -47.36 -48.98
C PRO A 431 13.63 -46.13 -49.63
N HIS A 432 12.67 -45.49 -48.95
CA HIS A 432 11.86 -44.41 -49.51
C HIS A 432 11.97 -43.07 -48.76
N ARG A 433 12.75 -43.00 -47.69
CA ARG A 433 12.96 -41.76 -46.92
C ARG A 433 13.83 -40.74 -47.67
N SER A 434 13.55 -39.44 -47.47
CA SER A 434 14.46 -38.36 -47.85
C SER A 434 15.07 -37.74 -46.59
N ASP A 435 16.36 -37.99 -46.36
CA ASP A 435 17.06 -37.48 -45.17
C ASP A 435 17.12 -35.94 -45.14
N GLY A 436 17.15 -35.27 -46.30
CA GLY A 436 17.03 -33.81 -46.37
C GLY A 436 15.67 -33.32 -45.86
N LEU A 437 14.57 -33.85 -46.41
CA LEU A 437 13.21 -33.45 -46.04
C LEU A 437 12.90 -33.78 -44.58
N ASN A 438 13.33 -34.95 -44.10
CA ASN A 438 13.12 -35.37 -42.71
C ASN A 438 13.85 -34.45 -41.74
N ASN A 439 15.06 -34.01 -42.07
CA ASN A 439 15.81 -33.03 -41.27
C ASN A 439 15.16 -31.64 -41.31
N ALA A 440 14.67 -31.17 -42.46
CA ALA A 440 13.97 -29.89 -42.59
C ALA A 440 12.67 -29.87 -41.75
N ILE A 441 11.86 -30.94 -41.80
CA ILE A 441 10.65 -31.08 -40.97
C ILE A 441 11.00 -31.17 -39.47
N SER A 442 12.07 -31.88 -39.10
CA SER A 442 12.55 -31.92 -37.70
C SER A 442 13.00 -30.54 -37.21
N HIS A 443 13.69 -29.79 -38.06
CA HIS A 443 14.14 -28.43 -37.80
C HIS A 443 12.94 -27.49 -37.59
N THR A 444 11.93 -27.54 -38.46
CA THR A 444 10.66 -26.82 -38.29
C THR A 444 9.98 -27.12 -36.95
N GLY A 445 10.00 -28.38 -36.51
CA GLY A 445 9.50 -28.75 -35.18
C GLY A 445 10.21 -28.02 -34.04
N ARG A 446 11.54 -28.05 -34.04
CA ARG A 446 12.38 -27.36 -33.03
C ARG A 446 12.26 -25.84 -33.11
N THR A 447 12.05 -25.27 -34.30
CA THR A 447 11.82 -23.84 -34.50
C THR A 447 10.54 -23.38 -33.81
N TYR A 448 9.44 -24.14 -33.92
CA TYR A 448 8.20 -23.80 -33.22
C TYR A 448 8.33 -23.95 -31.70
N GLU A 449 9.06 -24.96 -31.21
CA GLU A 449 9.38 -25.06 -29.77
C GLU A 449 10.16 -23.82 -29.28
N ASN A 450 11.21 -23.40 -30.01
CA ASN A 450 11.98 -22.19 -29.71
C ASN A 450 11.11 -20.92 -29.72
N ILE A 451 10.20 -20.78 -30.69
CA ILE A 451 9.23 -19.66 -30.72
C ILE A 451 8.32 -19.70 -29.48
N GLY A 452 7.92 -20.89 -29.02
CA GLY A 452 7.16 -21.06 -27.77
C GLY A 452 7.91 -20.56 -26.53
N GLU A 453 9.21 -20.83 -26.44
CA GLU A 453 10.07 -20.29 -25.38
C GLU A 453 10.24 -18.77 -25.49
N MET A 454 10.47 -18.24 -26.70
CA MET A 454 10.53 -16.79 -26.94
C MET A 454 9.25 -16.08 -26.47
N PHE A 455 8.07 -16.66 -26.72
CA PHE A 455 6.80 -16.15 -26.19
C PHE A 455 6.74 -16.18 -24.65
N ALA A 456 7.33 -17.18 -24.00
CA ALA A 456 7.35 -17.26 -22.53
C ALA A 456 8.29 -16.23 -21.89
N GLU A 457 9.43 -15.92 -22.52
CA GLU A 457 10.39 -14.93 -22.03
C GLU A 457 9.94 -13.48 -22.27
N GLN A 458 9.24 -13.20 -23.38
CA GLN A 458 8.95 -11.84 -23.83
C GLN A 458 8.33 -10.89 -22.77
N PRO A 459 7.39 -11.31 -21.89
CA PRO A 459 6.81 -10.44 -20.87
C PRO A 459 7.81 -9.74 -19.94
N LYS A 460 9.02 -10.30 -19.76
CA LYS A 460 10.10 -9.67 -18.98
C LYS A 460 10.60 -8.37 -19.63
N ASN A 461 10.54 -8.29 -20.97
CA ASN A 461 11.03 -7.16 -21.74
C ASN A 461 10.02 -6.00 -21.76
N ASP A 462 8.71 -6.27 -21.83
CA ASP A 462 7.68 -5.26 -22.10
C ASP A 462 6.55 -5.17 -21.06
N LEU A 463 5.76 -6.24 -20.89
CA LEU A 463 4.55 -6.25 -20.08
C LEU A 463 4.84 -6.03 -18.59
N PHE A 464 5.97 -6.51 -18.08
CA PHE A 464 6.39 -6.26 -16.70
C PHE A 464 6.68 -4.78 -16.45
N GLN A 465 7.34 -4.09 -17.39
CA GLN A 465 7.60 -2.66 -17.30
C GLN A 465 6.30 -1.84 -17.34
N MET A 466 5.36 -2.23 -18.21
CA MET A 466 4.02 -1.63 -18.27
C MET A 466 3.26 -1.83 -16.96
N LEU A 467 3.18 -3.05 -16.43
CA LEU A 467 2.48 -3.36 -15.17
C LEU A 467 3.09 -2.66 -13.95
N ASP A 468 4.41 -2.50 -13.92
CA ASP A 468 5.09 -1.78 -12.84
C ASP A 468 4.85 -0.26 -12.93
N LYS A 469 4.76 0.34 -14.13
CA LYS A 469 4.31 1.73 -14.31
C LYS A 469 2.81 1.92 -14.00
N LEU A 470 1.93 1.03 -14.42
CA LEU A 470 0.49 1.12 -14.10
C LEU A 470 0.26 1.04 -12.59
N SER A 471 0.99 0.18 -11.88
CA SER A 471 0.93 0.08 -10.42
C SER A 471 1.38 1.35 -9.69
N LEU A 472 2.32 2.14 -10.25
CA LEU A 472 2.67 3.46 -9.71
C LEU A 472 1.46 4.41 -9.80
N TYR A 473 0.79 4.45 -10.95
CA TYR A 473 -0.36 5.31 -11.16
C TYR A 473 -1.60 4.90 -10.34
N GLN A 474 -1.80 3.61 -10.06
CA GLN A 474 -2.83 3.16 -9.11
C GLN A 474 -2.60 3.75 -7.71
N GLY A 475 -1.36 3.71 -7.20
CA GLY A 475 -1.02 4.33 -5.90
C GLY A 475 -1.23 5.85 -5.89
N LEU A 476 -0.80 6.54 -6.94
CA LEU A 476 -1.02 7.99 -7.08
C LEU A 476 -2.50 8.37 -7.18
N LEU A 477 -3.31 7.57 -7.88
CA LEU A 477 -4.74 7.81 -8.05
C LEU A 477 -5.54 7.53 -6.77
N ALA A 478 -5.14 6.52 -5.98
CA ALA A 478 -5.76 6.18 -4.70
C ALA A 478 -5.68 7.30 -3.65
N ASN A 479 -4.70 8.21 -3.76
CA ASN A 479 -4.55 9.34 -2.83
C ASN A 479 -5.54 10.49 -3.10
N PHE A 480 -5.89 10.74 -4.37
CA PHE A 480 -6.66 11.93 -4.75
C PHE A 480 -8.08 12.02 -4.16
N PRO A 481 -8.85 10.94 -3.93
CA PRO A 481 -10.15 11.03 -3.26
C PRO A 481 -10.09 11.74 -1.90
N ASP A 482 -9.07 11.46 -1.09
CA ASP A 482 -8.86 12.12 0.21
C ASP A 482 -8.39 13.58 0.02
N ILE A 483 -7.41 13.83 -0.85
CA ILE A 483 -6.90 15.20 -1.11
C ILE A 483 -8.01 16.13 -1.63
N ILE A 484 -8.85 15.65 -2.55
CA ILE A 484 -10.01 16.39 -3.09
C ILE A 484 -11.05 16.66 -1.99
N HIS A 485 -11.22 15.74 -1.03
CA HIS A 485 -12.09 15.96 0.12
C HIS A 485 -11.57 17.07 1.03
N LEU A 486 -10.25 17.27 1.15
CA LEU A 486 -9.67 18.40 1.89
C LEU A 486 -10.12 19.74 1.31
N GLN A 487 -10.00 19.91 -0.02
CA GLN A 487 -10.40 21.16 -0.68
C GLN A 487 -11.91 21.37 -0.66
N LYS A 488 -12.73 20.31 -0.79
CA LYS A 488 -14.19 20.42 -0.65
C LYS A 488 -14.62 20.78 0.77
N GLY A 489 -13.92 20.29 1.81
CA GLY A 489 -14.08 20.75 3.18
C GLY A 489 -13.74 22.24 3.33
N ALA A 490 -12.63 22.69 2.74
CA ALA A 490 -12.23 24.10 2.76
C ALA A 490 -13.27 25.02 2.06
N PHE A 491 -13.80 24.63 0.90
CA PHE A 491 -14.89 25.36 0.23
C PHE A 491 -16.17 25.41 1.08
N ALA A 492 -16.56 24.30 1.72
CA ALA A 492 -17.70 24.27 2.62
C ALA A 492 -17.52 25.27 3.78
N LYS A 493 -16.30 25.38 4.34
CA LYS A 493 -16.00 26.37 5.39
C LYS A 493 -16.03 27.82 4.93
N VAL A 494 -15.63 28.15 3.71
CA VAL A 494 -15.80 29.51 3.17
C VAL A 494 -17.28 29.86 2.95
N LYS A 495 -18.08 28.90 2.48
CA LYS A 495 -19.53 29.06 2.30
C LYS A 495 -20.26 29.20 3.66
N GLU A 496 -19.81 28.44 4.67
CA GLU A 496 -20.30 28.54 6.05
C GLU A 496 -19.91 29.87 6.71
N SER A 497 -18.65 30.31 6.58
CA SER A 497 -18.15 31.55 7.19
C SER A 497 -18.77 32.80 6.59
N GLN A 498 -18.95 32.87 5.26
CA GLN A 498 -19.59 34.03 4.63
C GLN A 498 -21.04 34.17 5.11
N ARG A 499 -21.83 33.08 5.12
CA ARG A 499 -23.20 33.10 5.64
C ARG A 499 -23.26 33.55 7.11
N MET A 500 -22.27 33.18 7.94
CA MET A 500 -22.21 33.66 9.32
C MET A 500 -21.83 35.14 9.44
N SER A 501 -21.02 35.67 8.53
CA SER A 501 -20.76 37.12 8.41
C SER A 501 -22.02 37.87 7.99
N ASP A 502 -22.71 37.38 6.95
CA ASP A 502 -23.96 37.95 6.42
C ASP A 502 -25.09 37.94 7.47
N GLU A 503 -25.11 36.93 8.37
CA GLU A 503 -26.03 36.83 9.51
C GLU A 503 -25.59 37.61 10.75
N GLY A 504 -24.47 38.35 10.71
CA GLY A 504 -23.94 39.15 11.81
C GLY A 504 -23.39 38.34 12.99
N LYS A 505 -22.94 37.10 12.75
CA LYS A 505 -22.49 36.11 13.76
C LYS A 505 -20.98 35.85 13.73
N MET A 506 -20.28 36.39 12.74
CA MET A 506 -18.83 36.27 12.53
C MET A 506 -18.32 37.62 12.03
N ASP A 507 -17.06 37.96 12.33
CA ASP A 507 -16.44 39.18 11.78
C ASP A 507 -16.02 38.96 10.31
N GLN A 508 -16.12 40.00 9.48
CA GLN A 508 -15.74 39.88 8.06
C GLN A 508 -14.24 39.61 7.89
N GLY A 509 -13.37 40.13 8.76
CA GLY A 509 -11.94 39.82 8.76
C GLY A 509 -11.63 38.37 9.16
N GLU A 510 -12.46 37.76 10.02
CA GLU A 510 -12.39 36.33 10.34
C GLU A 510 -12.80 35.48 9.12
N ALA A 511 -13.92 35.83 8.48
CA ALA A 511 -14.39 35.18 7.26
C ALA A 511 -13.40 35.31 6.09
N ASP A 512 -12.75 36.47 5.93
CA ASP A 512 -11.71 36.69 4.93
C ASP A 512 -10.39 35.97 5.27
N GLY A 513 -10.10 35.77 6.56
CA GLY A 513 -9.04 34.88 7.02
C GLY A 513 -9.27 33.43 6.60
N ILE A 514 -10.50 32.92 6.77
CA ILE A 514 -10.92 31.58 6.31
C ILE A 514 -10.81 31.48 4.78
N ARG A 515 -11.29 32.49 4.05
CA ARG A 515 -11.17 32.61 2.59
C ARG A 515 -9.71 32.59 2.12
N LYS A 516 -8.81 33.31 2.80
CA LYS A 516 -7.37 33.34 2.49
C LYS A 516 -6.70 31.98 2.68
N ARG A 517 -7.02 31.25 3.76
CA ARG A 517 -6.42 29.93 4.04
C ARG A 517 -7.01 28.84 3.14
N CYS A 518 -8.28 28.94 2.76
CA CYS A 518 -8.87 28.10 1.71
C CYS A 518 -8.15 28.28 0.34
N ARG A 519 -7.78 29.51 -0.04
CA ARG A 519 -6.95 29.74 -1.24
C ARG A 519 -5.61 29.00 -1.17
N THR A 520 -4.96 28.92 -0.01
CA THR A 520 -3.69 28.17 0.14
C THR A 520 -3.84 26.69 -0.22
N VAL A 521 -4.89 26.03 0.30
CA VAL A 521 -5.20 24.62 -0.03
C VAL A 521 -5.55 24.46 -1.52
N GLY A 522 -6.32 25.40 -2.08
CA GLY A 522 -6.74 25.37 -3.48
C GLY A 522 -5.59 25.59 -4.48
N PHE A 523 -4.62 26.43 -4.15
CA PHE A 523 -3.38 26.58 -4.92
C PHE A 523 -2.53 25.31 -4.85
N ALA A 524 -2.40 24.68 -3.68
CA ALA A 524 -1.61 23.47 -3.50
C ALA A 524 -2.17 22.27 -4.26
N LEU A 525 -3.49 22.03 -4.19
CA LEU A 525 -4.14 20.98 -4.98
C LEU A 525 -4.02 21.24 -6.49
N GLN A 526 -4.17 22.48 -6.96
CA GLN A 526 -3.95 22.77 -8.38
C GLN A 526 -2.50 22.54 -8.81
N ALA A 527 -1.52 22.90 -7.98
CA ALA A 527 -0.11 22.64 -8.26
C ALA A 527 0.19 21.14 -8.36
N GLU A 528 -0.43 20.34 -7.49
CA GLU A 528 -0.34 18.88 -7.50
C GLU A 528 -1.01 18.26 -8.72
N MET A 529 -2.20 18.74 -9.10
CA MET A 529 -2.91 18.32 -10.31
C MET A 529 -2.08 18.60 -11.58
N SER A 530 -1.44 19.77 -11.65
CA SER A 530 -0.52 20.13 -12.75
C SER A 530 0.67 19.17 -12.81
N HIS A 531 1.37 18.95 -11.69
CA HIS A 531 2.52 18.04 -11.63
C HIS A 531 2.13 16.59 -11.99
N PHE A 532 0.99 16.11 -11.52
CA PHE A 532 0.46 14.79 -11.89
C PHE A 532 0.20 14.69 -13.40
N HIS A 533 -0.37 15.72 -14.03
CA HIS A 533 -0.63 15.73 -15.46
C HIS A 533 0.65 15.76 -16.31
N GLU A 534 1.63 16.58 -15.92
CA GLU A 534 2.96 16.69 -16.55
C GLU A 534 3.69 15.33 -16.48
N ARG A 535 3.80 14.76 -15.27
CA ARG A 535 4.46 13.47 -15.02
C ARG A 535 3.79 12.33 -15.78
N ARG A 536 2.45 12.28 -15.79
CA ARG A 536 1.62 11.31 -16.52
C ARG A 536 1.91 11.32 -18.02
N GLU A 537 2.01 12.49 -18.66
CA GLU A 537 2.23 12.56 -20.10
C GLU A 537 3.59 11.94 -20.48
N VAL A 538 4.66 12.31 -19.76
CA VAL A 538 5.99 11.72 -19.93
C VAL A 538 5.95 10.21 -19.67
N ASP A 539 5.39 9.76 -18.54
CA ASP A 539 5.46 8.35 -18.17
C ASP A 539 4.69 7.43 -19.10
N PHE A 540 3.50 7.83 -19.55
CA PHE A 540 2.69 7.03 -20.50
C PHE A 540 3.28 7.06 -21.91
N LYS A 541 3.83 8.19 -22.36
CA LYS A 541 4.57 8.28 -23.63
C LYS A 541 5.74 7.29 -23.64
N ASP A 542 6.57 7.32 -22.61
CA ASP A 542 7.73 6.43 -22.50
C ASP A 542 7.31 4.96 -22.37
N MET A 543 6.25 4.67 -21.62
CA MET A 543 5.69 3.32 -21.47
C MET A 543 5.24 2.74 -22.81
N MET A 544 4.46 3.50 -23.59
CA MET A 544 3.96 3.04 -24.88
C MET A 544 5.07 2.96 -25.93
N GLN A 545 6.04 3.87 -25.91
CA GLN A 545 7.20 3.77 -26.79
C GLN A 545 8.09 2.56 -26.47
N ALA A 546 8.34 2.24 -25.20
CA ALA A 546 9.09 1.06 -24.80
C ALA A 546 8.37 -0.23 -25.22
N TYR A 547 7.09 -0.36 -24.86
CA TYR A 547 6.26 -1.51 -25.23
C TYR A 547 6.23 -1.78 -26.74
N LEU A 548 6.02 -0.74 -27.55
CA LEU A 548 5.95 -0.90 -29.01
C LEU A 548 7.31 -1.24 -29.63
N ARG A 549 8.44 -0.71 -29.12
CA ARG A 549 9.79 -1.09 -29.58
C ARG A 549 10.09 -2.56 -29.31
N GLU A 550 9.81 -3.03 -28.10
CA GLU A 550 10.04 -4.42 -27.71
C GLU A 550 9.13 -5.41 -28.46
N GLN A 551 7.86 -5.06 -28.69
CA GLN A 551 6.96 -5.85 -29.53
C GLN A 551 7.45 -5.93 -30.99
N ILE A 552 7.93 -4.82 -31.58
CA ILE A 552 8.53 -4.84 -32.92
C ILE A 552 9.77 -5.75 -32.95
N ALA A 553 10.69 -5.59 -32.00
CA ALA A 553 11.90 -6.40 -31.91
C ALA A 553 11.60 -7.89 -31.63
N PHE A 554 10.52 -8.20 -30.92
CA PHE A 554 10.02 -9.56 -30.70
C PHE A 554 9.52 -10.19 -32.01
N TYR A 555 8.56 -9.57 -32.71
CA TYR A 555 8.04 -10.15 -33.94
C TYR A 555 9.09 -10.22 -35.05
N GLN A 556 10.04 -9.28 -35.11
CA GLN A 556 11.20 -9.37 -36.01
C GLN A 556 12.09 -10.58 -35.69
N ARG A 557 12.33 -10.91 -34.41
CA ARG A 557 13.06 -12.14 -34.04
C ARG A 557 12.28 -13.40 -34.43
N VAL A 558 10.95 -13.43 -34.27
CA VAL A 558 10.10 -14.56 -34.69
C VAL A 558 10.15 -14.76 -36.21
N VAL A 559 10.03 -13.68 -37.00
CA VAL A 559 10.18 -13.74 -38.46
C VAL A 559 11.54 -14.31 -38.87
N GLN A 560 12.64 -13.87 -38.23
CA GLN A 560 13.98 -14.42 -38.52
C GLN A 560 14.12 -15.91 -38.21
N GLN A 561 13.41 -16.46 -37.22
CA GLN A 561 13.41 -17.91 -36.96
C GLN A 561 12.73 -18.66 -38.12
N LEU A 562 11.55 -18.18 -38.55
CA LEU A 562 10.78 -18.75 -39.64
C LEU A 562 11.51 -18.66 -40.99
N GLU A 563 12.15 -17.53 -41.30
CA GLU A 563 12.96 -17.34 -42.51
C GLU A 563 14.17 -18.29 -42.59
N ARG A 564 14.87 -18.51 -41.47
CA ARG A 564 16.01 -19.44 -41.43
C ARG A 564 15.55 -20.89 -41.64
N THR A 565 14.40 -21.22 -41.07
CA THR A 565 13.80 -22.55 -41.15
C THR A 565 13.28 -22.83 -42.56
N LEU A 566 12.61 -21.86 -43.20
CA LEU A 566 12.13 -21.96 -44.58
C LEU A 566 13.28 -22.31 -45.54
N ARG A 567 14.44 -21.69 -45.38
CA ARG A 567 15.63 -21.96 -46.21
C ARG A 567 16.17 -23.39 -46.10
N THR A 568 15.77 -24.17 -45.09
CA THR A 568 16.13 -25.61 -45.03
C THR A 568 15.35 -26.47 -46.04
N TYR A 569 14.33 -25.90 -46.70
CA TYR A 569 13.58 -26.53 -47.78
C TYR A 569 14.08 -26.13 -49.19
N ASP A 570 14.94 -25.10 -49.31
CA ASP A 570 15.45 -24.60 -50.60
C ASP A 570 16.48 -25.54 -51.26
N SER A 571 16.94 -26.57 -50.55
CA SER A 571 18.01 -27.50 -50.96
C SER A 571 17.59 -28.98 -50.90
N LEU A 572 16.34 -29.28 -51.28
CA LEU A 572 15.71 -30.61 -51.20
C LEU A 572 15.46 -31.23 -52.58
#